data_AF-A0A845QJQ9-F1
#
_entry.id   AF-A0A845QJQ9-F1
#
_cell.length_a   1.000
_cell.length_b   1.000
_cell.length_c   1.000
_cell.angle_alpha   90.00
_cell.angle_beta   90.00
_cell.angle_gamma   90.00
#
_symmetry.space_group_name_H-M   'P 1'
#
loop_
_entity.id
_entity.type
_entity.pdbx_description
1 polymer ?
#
loop_
_entity_poly.entity_id
_entity_poly.type
_entity_poly.pdbx_seq_one_letter_code
_entity_poly.pdbx_strand_id
1 'polypeptide(L)'
;MPKNRNSGTIAGRTYEIDRTEHENRNDQEMSDRLERRLQAMDPITVEIDSRTRHRRERVTVDFVDRDQAEVNTEGGSYRVNIWEGTCTCPDYMHRQGRCRHVEAMDVAREQARQGIMPGSREDIETSNGQVLSEHQRAETAAELRNAARARTDDDFFYTEHPDVFESDMARLQGEPVPYTYENVLNGSDITFGIELEFVHGDSDAIAAELYQMGICGNDSMSGYHGRRVPGKWALERDGSVTSGSRGGELISPILTDTPETWRTIEKVCDVAKRHGAQVNFQTGGHVHIGASEALDGKKQRWRRLFKMGAGFEQVYKRISGGEQGVFRGGHYAASSEDLNRTGIVMRLPGEGDTSDFFSRISRRLGQKYRMINFTPLGSKKTVEFRGFNGTLTPGVIQANVKFAAGMVLSAERSRLRSTESLVSTDSDKKRANIINAYEENNQRSNEAIMRTLDVVFSRKEDKQHVLSVIAKNSWSRH
;
A
#
# COMPACT_ATOMS: atom_id res chain seq x y z
N MET A 1 43.61 62.27 20.87
CA MET A 1 42.62 62.10 21.97
C MET A 1 41.28 61.70 21.35
N PRO A 2 40.40 60.90 21.99
CA PRO A 2 40.64 59.81 22.94
C PRO A 2 39.76 58.53 22.75
N LYS A 3 40.20 57.42 23.38
CA LYS A 3 39.44 56.29 24.05
C LYS A 3 38.68 55.19 23.27
N ASN A 4 39.12 53.93 23.44
CA ASN A 4 38.49 52.84 24.24
C ASN A 4 39.26 51.51 24.00
N ARG A 5 39.78 50.73 24.97
CA ARG A 5 39.24 50.00 26.15
C ARG A 5 38.29 48.83 25.85
N ASN A 6 38.75 47.66 26.35
CA ASN A 6 38.06 46.45 26.77
C ASN A 6 37.65 45.38 25.74
N SER A 7 38.53 44.38 25.66
CA SER A 7 38.22 42.96 25.55
C SER A 7 37.09 42.54 26.52
N GLY A 8 36.02 41.97 25.99
CA GLY A 8 34.95 41.32 26.73
C GLY A 8 34.38 40.16 25.92
N THR A 9 34.60 38.96 26.41
CA THR A 9 34.22 37.66 25.85
C THR A 9 32.69 37.53 25.75
N ILE A 10 32.13 37.56 24.54
CA ILE A 10 30.72 37.24 24.26
C ILE A 10 30.67 36.35 23.02
N ALA A 11 31.05 35.08 23.18
CA ALA A 11 30.89 34.06 22.13
C ALA A 11 30.57 32.67 22.67
N GLY A 12 30.16 32.56 23.95
CA GLY A 12 29.89 31.28 24.60
C GLY A 12 28.48 31.09 25.15
N ARG A 13 27.59 32.10 25.07
CA ARG A 13 26.24 32.01 25.67
C ARG A 13 25.09 31.89 24.67
N THR A 14 25.29 32.19 23.38
CA THR A 14 24.24 32.07 22.36
C THR A 14 24.14 30.69 21.74
N TYR A 15 25.22 29.89 21.74
CA TYR A 15 25.22 28.53 21.18
C TYR A 15 24.63 27.46 22.12
N GLU A 16 24.67 27.67 23.44
CA GLU A 16 24.09 26.73 24.42
C GLU A 16 22.59 26.94 24.63
N ILE A 17 22.09 28.19 24.51
CA ILE A 17 20.67 28.51 24.65
C ILE A 17 19.87 28.01 23.44
N ASP A 18 20.42 28.13 22.23
CA ASP A 18 19.74 27.69 21.00
C ASP A 18 19.70 26.15 20.88
N ARG A 19 20.73 25.45 21.37
CA ARG A 19 20.71 23.98 21.47
C ARG A 19 19.69 23.48 22.50
N THR A 20 19.60 24.12 23.65
CA THR A 20 18.64 23.71 24.69
C THR A 20 17.20 24.03 24.30
N GLU A 21 16.93 25.13 23.59
CA GLU A 21 15.59 25.42 23.04
C GLU A 21 15.21 24.45 21.90
N HIS A 22 16.16 24.03 21.06
CA HIS A 22 15.92 23.06 19.98
C HIS A 22 15.77 21.63 20.49
N GLU A 23 16.55 21.22 21.50
CA GLU A 23 16.43 19.95 22.21
C GLU A 23 15.09 19.89 22.98
N ASN A 24 14.71 20.97 23.70
CA ASN A 24 13.42 21.05 24.40
C ASN A 24 12.23 21.05 23.43
N ARG A 25 12.34 21.68 22.25
CA ARG A 25 11.29 21.61 21.20
C ARG A 25 11.18 20.21 20.60
N ASN A 26 12.29 19.54 20.35
CA ASN A 26 12.29 18.16 19.85
C ASN A 26 11.72 17.19 20.88
N ASP A 27 12.02 17.37 22.17
CA ASP A 27 11.48 16.54 23.24
C ASP A 27 9.98 16.78 23.45
N GLN A 28 9.54 18.04 23.35
CA GLN A 28 8.11 18.38 23.39
C GLN A 28 7.38 17.79 22.17
N GLU A 29 7.93 17.91 20.97
CA GLU A 29 7.33 17.38 19.75
C GLU A 29 7.32 15.83 19.73
N MET A 30 8.36 15.20 20.27
CA MET A 30 8.43 13.76 20.50
C MET A 30 7.41 13.29 21.54
N SER A 31 7.25 14.05 22.64
CA SER A 31 6.26 13.79 23.68
C SER A 31 4.84 13.93 23.14
N ASP A 32 4.55 15.01 22.41
CA ASP A 32 3.25 15.26 21.79
C ASP A 32 2.92 14.22 20.68
N ARG A 33 3.95 13.70 20.00
CA ARG A 33 3.80 12.61 19.01
C ARG A 33 3.59 11.26 19.69
N LEU A 34 4.17 11.05 20.87
CA LEU A 34 3.97 9.87 21.69
C LEU A 34 2.59 9.88 22.37
N GLU A 35 2.14 11.02 22.90
CA GLU A 35 0.79 11.21 23.43
C GLU A 35 -0.27 11.05 22.36
N ARG A 36 -0.08 11.66 21.18
CA ARG A 36 -0.99 11.40 20.03
C ARG A 36 -0.98 9.94 19.60
N ARG A 37 0.15 9.24 19.72
CA ARG A 37 0.21 7.79 19.46
C ARG A 37 -0.56 7.02 20.51
N LEU A 38 -0.43 7.34 21.79
CA LEU A 38 -1.12 6.70 22.91
C LEU A 38 -2.63 6.95 22.86
N GLN A 39 -3.06 8.18 22.60
CA GLN A 39 -4.48 8.54 22.40
C GLN A 39 -5.08 7.94 21.12
N ALA A 40 -4.24 7.57 20.13
CA ALA A 40 -4.65 6.85 18.93
C ALA A 40 -4.50 5.32 19.05
N MET A 41 -4.07 4.79 20.20
CA MET A 41 -4.05 3.35 20.44
C MET A 41 -5.47 2.86 20.66
N ASP A 42 -5.90 1.87 19.86
CA ASP A 42 -7.14 1.15 20.16
C ASP A 42 -7.05 0.55 21.57
N PRO A 43 -8.13 0.60 22.37
CA PRO A 43 -8.16 0.01 23.70
C PRO A 43 -7.71 -1.46 23.69
N ILE A 44 -6.83 -1.84 24.62
CA ILE A 44 -6.31 -3.20 24.71
C ILE A 44 -7.29 -4.04 25.51
N THR A 45 -7.85 -5.08 24.89
CA THR A 45 -8.66 -6.07 25.60
C THR A 45 -7.78 -7.21 26.10
N VAL A 46 -7.78 -7.42 27.42
CA VAL A 46 -7.09 -8.51 28.11
C VAL A 46 -8.11 -9.43 28.77
N GLU A 47 -7.80 -10.73 28.90
CA GLU A 47 -8.60 -11.65 29.71
C GLU A 47 -7.94 -11.85 31.07
N ILE A 48 -8.68 -11.57 32.14
CA ILE A 48 -8.22 -11.74 33.52
C ILE A 48 -9.21 -12.59 34.32
N ASP A 49 -8.71 -13.31 35.33
CA ASP A 49 -9.57 -14.06 36.25
C ASP A 49 -10.33 -13.14 37.20
N SER A 50 -11.65 -13.28 37.23
CA SER A 50 -12.52 -12.58 38.17
C SER A 50 -12.73 -13.43 39.41
N ARG A 51 -12.04 -13.09 40.52
CA ARG A 51 -12.19 -13.81 41.80
C ARG A 51 -13.63 -13.81 42.33
N THR A 52 -14.37 -12.72 42.10
CA THR A 52 -15.75 -12.55 42.56
C THR A 52 -16.75 -13.39 41.76
N ARG A 53 -16.45 -13.69 40.49
CA ARG A 53 -17.37 -14.38 39.57
C ARG A 53 -16.86 -15.75 39.12
N HIS A 54 -15.70 -16.18 39.63
CA HIS A 54 -15.04 -17.46 39.35
C HIS A 54 -14.94 -17.80 37.85
N ARG A 55 -14.68 -16.80 37.01
CA ARG A 55 -14.53 -16.95 35.54
C ARG A 55 -13.55 -15.92 34.99
N ARG A 56 -12.98 -16.19 33.81
CA ARG A 56 -12.24 -15.18 33.04
C ARG A 56 -13.19 -14.15 32.43
N GLU A 57 -12.80 -12.89 32.50
CA GLU A 57 -13.56 -11.77 31.96
C GLU A 57 -12.67 -10.94 31.05
N ARG A 58 -13.28 -10.41 29.99
CA ARG A 58 -12.61 -9.44 29.12
C ARG A 58 -12.62 -8.07 29.79
N VAL A 59 -11.45 -7.49 29.91
CA VAL A 59 -11.24 -6.16 30.48
C VAL A 59 -10.55 -5.31 29.44
N THR A 60 -11.08 -4.11 29.23
CA THR A 60 -10.58 -3.19 28.22
C THR A 60 -9.79 -2.08 28.90
N VAL A 61 -8.53 -1.91 28.52
CA VAL A 61 -7.62 -0.88 29.03
C VAL A 61 -7.45 0.18 27.96
N ASP A 62 -7.87 1.40 28.27
CA ASP A 62 -7.71 2.58 27.44
C ASP A 62 -6.63 3.48 28.03
N PHE A 63 -5.63 3.88 27.25
CA PHE A 63 -4.53 4.70 27.75
C PHE A 63 -4.88 6.17 27.54
N VAL A 64 -5.20 6.86 28.64
CA VAL A 64 -5.64 8.26 28.62
C VAL A 64 -4.44 9.18 28.42
N ASP A 65 -3.36 8.93 29.15
CA ASP A 65 -2.08 9.63 29.03
C ASP A 65 -0.91 8.73 29.48
N ARG A 66 0.28 9.31 29.65
CA ARG A 66 1.51 8.58 30.01
C ARG A 66 1.42 7.88 31.38
N ASP A 67 0.61 8.42 32.28
CA ASP A 67 0.60 8.06 33.69
C ASP A 67 -0.76 7.49 34.11
N GLN A 68 -1.81 7.64 33.28
CA GLN A 68 -3.16 7.18 33.55
C GLN A 68 -3.75 6.28 32.46
N ALA A 69 -4.41 5.21 32.91
CA ALA A 69 -5.24 4.36 32.08
C ALA A 69 -6.66 4.26 32.65
N GLU A 70 -7.66 4.20 31.77
CA GLU A 70 -9.04 3.89 32.10
C GLU A 70 -9.31 2.40 31.84
N VAL A 71 -9.61 1.66 32.92
CA VAL A 71 -9.83 0.21 32.87
C VAL A 71 -11.32 -0.07 32.98
N ASN A 72 -11.89 -0.50 31.86
CA ASN A 72 -13.30 -0.81 31.69
C ASN A 72 -13.57 -2.29 31.92
N THR A 73 -14.43 -2.60 32.88
CA THR A 73 -14.89 -3.96 33.19
C THR A 73 -16.41 -4.02 33.19
N GLU A 74 -16.97 -5.23 33.20
CA GLU A 74 -18.41 -5.44 33.45
C GLU A 74 -18.90 -4.88 34.80
N GLY A 75 -18.00 -4.57 35.74
CA GLY A 75 -18.33 -4.01 37.05
C GLY A 75 -18.26 -2.48 37.14
N GLY A 76 -17.80 -1.82 36.08
CA GLY A 76 -17.57 -0.36 36.04
C GLY A 76 -16.23 0.01 35.41
N SER A 77 -16.03 1.32 35.23
CA SER A 77 -14.79 1.92 34.75
C SER A 77 -14.01 2.54 35.91
N TYR A 78 -12.70 2.28 35.96
CA TYR A 78 -11.83 2.73 37.04
C TYR A 78 -10.52 3.26 36.48
N ARG A 79 -10.01 4.35 37.08
CA ARG A 79 -8.72 4.93 36.71
C ARG A 79 -7.58 4.22 37.43
N VAL A 80 -6.53 3.93 36.69
CA VAL A 80 -5.30 3.30 37.18
C VAL A 80 -4.13 4.23 36.90
N ASN A 81 -3.36 4.58 37.94
CA ASN A 81 -2.09 5.24 37.79
C ASN A 81 -1.01 4.20 37.47
N ILE A 82 -0.37 4.35 36.32
CA ILE A 82 0.55 3.37 35.73
C ILE A 82 1.88 3.29 36.51
N TRP A 83 2.31 4.39 37.13
CA TRP A 83 3.58 4.47 37.86
C TRP A 83 3.43 4.13 39.33
N GLU A 84 2.40 4.67 39.97
CA GLU A 84 2.13 4.42 41.38
C GLU A 84 1.48 3.06 41.61
N GLY A 85 0.96 2.42 40.55
CA GLY A 85 0.26 1.14 40.63
C GLY A 85 -1.07 1.24 41.41
N THR A 86 -1.65 2.44 41.50
CA THR A 86 -2.86 2.73 42.27
C THR A 86 -4.10 2.66 41.39
N CYS A 87 -5.25 2.29 41.98
CA CYS A 87 -6.52 2.22 41.25
C CYS A 87 -7.66 2.84 42.06
N THR A 88 -8.58 3.52 41.38
CA THR A 88 -9.76 4.15 42.01
C THR A 88 -10.89 3.18 42.34
N CYS A 89 -10.70 1.86 42.16
CA CYS A 89 -11.74 0.89 42.47
C CYS A 89 -11.90 0.67 43.99
N PRO A 90 -13.12 0.37 44.48
CA PRO A 90 -13.37 0.16 45.91
C PRO A 90 -12.48 -0.92 46.54
N ASP A 91 -12.18 -1.99 45.80
CA ASP A 91 -11.32 -3.07 46.28
C ASP A 91 -9.90 -2.61 46.59
N TYR A 92 -9.33 -1.73 45.76
CA TYR A 92 -8.00 -1.15 46.00
C TYR A 92 -8.04 -0.18 47.18
N MET A 93 -9.07 0.68 47.25
CA MET A 93 -9.21 1.70 48.29
C MET A 93 -9.42 1.11 49.70
N HIS A 94 -10.19 0.03 49.82
CA HIS A 94 -10.54 -0.56 51.12
C HIS A 94 -9.56 -1.62 51.61
N ARG A 95 -8.85 -2.31 50.71
CA ARG A 95 -7.99 -3.46 51.06
C ARG A 95 -6.50 -3.17 50.97
N GLN A 96 -6.10 -1.99 50.47
CA GLN A 96 -4.70 -1.55 50.29
C GLN A 96 -3.81 -2.64 49.65
N GLY A 97 -4.31 -3.26 48.59
CA GLY A 97 -3.64 -4.37 47.89
C GLY A 97 -3.91 -4.34 46.39
N ARG A 98 -3.15 -5.17 45.64
CA ARG A 98 -3.25 -5.26 44.18
C ARG A 98 -4.66 -5.69 43.76
N CYS A 99 -5.29 -4.92 42.87
CA CYS A 99 -6.63 -5.19 42.36
C CYS A 99 -6.57 -5.70 40.92
N ARG A 100 -7.66 -6.31 40.45
CA ARG A 100 -7.77 -6.86 39.09
C ARG A 100 -7.54 -5.83 37.98
N HIS A 101 -7.81 -4.55 38.24
CA HIS A 101 -7.61 -3.48 37.26
C HIS A 101 -6.13 -3.11 37.14
N VAL A 102 -5.38 -3.14 38.25
CA VAL A 102 -3.92 -3.01 38.24
C VAL A 102 -3.30 -4.22 37.55
N GLU A 103 -3.79 -5.43 37.82
CA GLU A 103 -3.34 -6.64 37.11
C GLU A 103 -3.64 -6.57 35.60
N ALA A 104 -4.84 -6.13 35.20
CA ALA A 104 -5.19 -5.92 33.79
C ALA A 104 -4.31 -4.85 33.13
N MET A 105 -4.04 -3.75 33.83
CA MET A 105 -3.15 -2.70 33.37
C MET A 105 -1.73 -3.23 33.24
N ASP A 106 -1.23 -4.00 34.20
CA ASP A 106 0.11 -4.59 34.13
C ASP A 106 0.23 -5.57 32.96
N VAL A 107 -0.79 -6.39 32.70
CA VAL A 107 -0.83 -7.26 31.52
C VAL A 107 -0.90 -6.44 30.23
N ALA A 108 -1.73 -5.39 30.17
CA ALA A 108 -1.83 -4.53 28.99
C ALA A 108 -0.54 -3.73 28.75
N ARG A 109 0.13 -3.28 29.82
CA ARG A 109 1.41 -2.58 29.81
C ARG A 109 2.54 -3.52 29.44
N GLU A 110 2.51 -4.75 29.90
CA GLU A 110 3.47 -5.78 29.52
C GLU A 110 3.27 -6.17 28.05
N GLN A 111 2.03 -6.30 27.56
CA GLN A 111 1.75 -6.46 26.13
C GLN A 111 2.23 -5.26 25.31
N ALA A 112 2.15 -4.03 25.86
CA ALA A 112 2.69 -2.83 25.24
C ALA A 112 4.23 -2.76 25.30
N ARG A 113 4.87 -3.25 26.38
CA ARG A 113 6.33 -3.26 26.60
C ARG A 113 7.05 -4.38 25.87
N GLN A 114 6.46 -5.57 25.79
CA GLN A 114 6.98 -6.75 25.07
C GLN A 114 6.84 -6.63 23.54
N GLY A 115 6.59 -5.42 23.01
CA GLY A 115 6.59 -5.22 21.56
C GLY A 115 5.40 -5.86 20.84
N ILE A 116 4.28 -6.13 21.51
CA ILE A 116 2.99 -6.36 20.83
C ILE A 116 2.39 -5.01 20.39
N MET A 117 3.24 -4.13 19.82
CA MET A 117 2.87 -2.97 19.02
C MET A 117 3.84 -2.81 17.84
N PRO A 118 3.36 -2.36 16.67
CA PRO A 118 3.99 -2.64 15.41
C PRO A 118 5.02 -1.57 14.99
N GLY A 119 6.27 -1.99 14.71
CA GLY A 119 7.20 -1.20 13.90
C GLY A 119 8.30 -0.42 14.63
N SER A 120 9.08 -1.08 15.49
CA SER A 120 10.44 -0.64 15.81
C SER A 120 11.43 -1.80 15.74
N ARG A 121 12.71 -1.48 15.82
CA ARG A 121 13.87 -2.15 15.20
C ARG A 121 14.26 -3.53 15.77
N GLU A 122 13.47 -4.10 16.67
CA GLU A 122 13.77 -5.34 17.40
C GLU A 122 12.67 -6.41 17.24
N ASP A 123 12.29 -6.71 15.99
CA ASP A 123 11.56 -7.95 15.68
C ASP A 123 12.52 -9.17 15.80
N ILE A 124 13.02 -9.54 16.98
CA ILE A 124 13.72 -10.83 17.21
C ILE A 124 12.92 -11.67 18.20
N GLU A 125 12.29 -12.71 17.65
CA GLU A 125 12.01 -14.04 18.22
C GLU A 125 11.58 -14.16 19.69
N THR A 126 10.38 -14.72 19.91
CA THR A 126 10.35 -16.03 20.58
C THR A 126 9.13 -16.84 20.14
N SER A 127 9.42 -18.03 19.63
CA SER A 127 8.50 -19.13 19.36
C SER A 127 7.84 -19.60 20.66
N ASN A 128 6.55 -19.92 20.62
CA ASN A 128 5.99 -20.95 21.49
C ASN A 128 5.19 -21.93 20.64
N GLY A 129 5.76 -23.13 20.55
CA GLY A 129 5.28 -24.22 19.72
C GLY A 129 4.06 -24.93 20.28
N GLN A 130 3.64 -25.91 19.48
CA GLN A 130 2.48 -26.78 19.64
C GLN A 130 1.13 -26.11 19.35
N VAL A 131 0.80 -26.06 18.06
CA VAL A 131 -0.48 -26.44 17.39
C VAL A 131 -0.63 -25.62 16.11
N LEU A 132 0.21 -25.83 15.07
CA LEU A 132 -0.02 -25.24 13.72
C LEU A 132 0.64 -26.08 12.60
N SER A 133 0.40 -27.40 12.53
CA SER A 133 1.15 -28.27 11.60
C SER A 133 0.63 -28.35 10.15
N GLU A 134 -0.43 -27.64 9.77
CA GLU A 134 -0.94 -27.63 8.38
C GLU A 134 -0.85 -26.26 7.71
N HIS A 135 -1.26 -25.19 8.41
CA HIS A 135 -1.13 -23.82 7.90
C HIS A 135 0.32 -23.43 7.65
N GLN A 136 1.22 -23.68 8.60
CA GLN A 136 2.66 -23.39 8.43
C GLN A 136 3.27 -24.22 7.29
N ARG A 137 2.79 -25.45 7.06
CA ARG A 137 3.26 -26.30 5.94
C ARG A 137 2.76 -25.79 4.59
N ALA A 138 1.49 -25.40 4.49
CA ALA A 138 0.91 -24.83 3.27
C ALA A 138 1.57 -23.48 2.91
N GLU A 139 1.85 -22.68 3.94
CA GLU A 139 2.54 -21.40 3.85
C GLU A 139 4.00 -21.54 3.44
N THR A 140 4.75 -22.45 4.09
CA THR A 140 6.13 -22.80 3.71
C THR A 140 6.16 -23.35 2.28
N ALA A 141 5.18 -24.15 1.87
CA ALA A 141 5.10 -24.67 0.51
C ALA A 141 4.75 -23.58 -0.52
N ALA A 142 3.91 -22.60 -0.19
CA ALA A 142 3.62 -21.45 -1.07
C ALA A 142 4.84 -20.54 -1.21
N GLU A 143 5.54 -20.28 -0.12
CA GLU A 143 6.80 -19.54 -0.08
C GLU A 143 7.90 -20.21 -0.88
N LEU A 144 8.08 -21.53 -0.71
CA LEU A 144 9.02 -22.34 -1.49
C LEU A 144 8.63 -22.42 -2.96
N ARG A 145 7.34 -22.54 -3.30
CA ARG A 145 6.87 -22.47 -4.70
C ARG A 145 7.18 -21.12 -5.32
N ASN A 146 6.94 -20.02 -4.60
CA ASN A 146 7.22 -18.67 -5.09
C ASN A 146 8.72 -18.38 -5.22
N ALA A 147 9.56 -18.98 -4.39
CA ALA A 147 11.02 -18.88 -4.48
C ALA A 147 11.65 -19.84 -5.50
N ALA A 148 11.02 -20.99 -5.76
CA ALA A 148 11.42 -21.94 -6.80
C ALA A 148 11.02 -21.50 -8.21
N ARG A 149 10.07 -20.55 -8.34
CA ARG A 149 9.74 -19.91 -9.62
C ARG A 149 10.91 -19.04 -10.06
N ALA A 150 11.37 -19.27 -11.29
CA ALA A 150 12.48 -18.55 -11.92
C ALA A 150 12.10 -17.10 -12.25
N ARG A 151 11.85 -16.26 -11.24
CA ARG A 151 11.79 -14.81 -11.43
C ARG A 151 13.21 -14.34 -11.65
N THR A 152 13.47 -13.72 -12.79
CA THR A 152 14.80 -13.17 -13.07
C THR A 152 15.01 -11.91 -12.24
N ASP A 153 16.16 -11.81 -11.58
CA ASP A 153 16.66 -10.57 -11.00
C ASP A 153 18.03 -10.30 -11.61
N ASP A 154 18.14 -9.19 -12.32
CA ASP A 154 19.38 -8.81 -13.02
C ASP A 154 20.38 -8.16 -12.05
N ASP A 155 19.98 -7.95 -10.78
CA ASP A 155 20.71 -7.23 -9.74
C ASP A 155 21.15 -5.81 -10.15
N PHE A 156 20.49 -5.25 -11.17
CA PHE A 156 20.78 -3.92 -11.68
C PHE A 156 19.96 -2.88 -10.91
N PHE A 157 20.59 -1.79 -10.47
CA PHE A 157 19.93 -0.68 -9.77
C PHE A 157 20.28 0.66 -10.42
N TYR A 158 19.28 1.43 -10.86
CA TYR A 158 19.52 2.77 -11.41
C TYR A 158 20.13 3.72 -10.36
N THR A 159 19.81 3.53 -9.08
CA THR A 159 20.41 4.30 -7.97
C THR A 159 21.93 4.13 -7.87
N GLU A 160 22.51 3.08 -8.44
CA GLU A 160 23.97 2.88 -8.55
C GLU A 160 24.55 3.29 -9.91
N HIS A 161 23.68 3.52 -10.90
CA HIS A 161 24.04 3.91 -12.25
C HIS A 161 23.21 5.12 -12.75
N PRO A 162 23.33 6.31 -12.14
CA PRO A 162 22.54 7.48 -12.52
C PRO A 162 22.81 7.96 -13.95
N ASP A 163 24.02 7.78 -14.47
CA ASP A 163 24.40 8.09 -15.85
C ASP A 163 23.65 7.22 -16.86
N VAL A 164 23.49 5.92 -16.56
CA VAL A 164 22.68 4.99 -17.37
C VAL A 164 21.21 5.37 -17.30
N PHE A 165 20.71 5.80 -16.13
CA PHE A 165 19.34 6.30 -15.99
C PHE A 165 19.09 7.51 -16.90
N GLU A 166 19.95 8.53 -16.87
CA GLU A 166 19.76 9.73 -17.69
C GLU A 166 19.84 9.41 -19.19
N SER A 167 20.77 8.54 -19.58
CA SER A 167 20.89 8.07 -20.97
C SER A 167 19.63 7.32 -21.44
N ASP A 168 19.12 6.39 -20.63
CA ASP A 168 17.89 5.66 -20.93
C ASP A 168 16.68 6.60 -20.97
N MET A 169 16.55 7.52 -20.01
CA MET A 169 15.46 8.50 -19.93
C MET A 169 15.41 9.38 -21.19
N ALA A 170 16.55 9.91 -21.64
CA ALA A 170 16.65 10.73 -22.84
C ALA A 170 16.31 9.94 -24.12
N ARG A 171 16.85 8.72 -24.24
CA ARG A 171 16.60 7.85 -25.40
C ARG A 171 15.13 7.45 -25.50
N LEU A 172 14.53 7.00 -24.40
CA LEU A 172 13.14 6.50 -24.36
C LEU A 172 12.07 7.58 -24.56
N GLN A 173 12.43 8.86 -24.43
CA GLN A 173 11.54 9.97 -24.73
C GLN A 173 11.09 9.98 -26.20
N GLY A 174 11.99 9.60 -27.12
CA GLY A 174 11.71 9.57 -28.57
C GLY A 174 11.21 8.22 -29.11
N GLU A 175 11.28 7.16 -28.32
CA GLU A 175 10.88 5.81 -28.73
C GLU A 175 9.41 5.51 -28.39
N PRO A 176 8.69 4.68 -29.16
CA PRO A 176 7.36 4.21 -28.78
C PRO A 176 7.41 3.39 -27.49
N VAL A 177 6.32 3.41 -26.73
CA VAL A 177 6.20 2.54 -25.53
C VAL A 177 6.12 1.08 -26.00
N PRO A 178 7.00 0.18 -25.54
CA PRO A 178 7.05 -1.19 -26.04
C PRO A 178 5.79 -1.96 -25.64
N TYR A 179 5.45 -2.99 -26.42
CA TYR A 179 4.39 -3.92 -26.10
C TYR A 179 4.82 -5.34 -26.43
N THR A 180 4.71 -6.24 -25.46
CA THR A 180 5.23 -7.62 -25.55
C THR A 180 4.16 -8.61 -25.10
N TYR A 181 4.28 -9.86 -25.55
CA TYR A 181 3.28 -10.90 -25.29
C TYR A 181 3.74 -11.96 -24.30
N GLU A 182 5.05 -12.15 -24.14
CA GLU A 182 5.62 -13.25 -23.37
C GLU A 182 6.27 -12.72 -22.11
N ASN A 183 6.00 -13.40 -20.99
CA ASN A 183 6.68 -13.18 -19.71
C ASN A 183 6.71 -11.70 -19.28
N VAL A 184 5.55 -11.04 -19.36
CA VAL A 184 5.42 -9.61 -19.09
C VAL A 184 5.57 -9.31 -17.60
N LEU A 185 5.15 -10.23 -16.73
CA LEU A 185 5.18 -10.13 -15.27
C LEU A 185 6.27 -11.01 -14.63
N ASN A 186 7.32 -11.36 -15.39
CA ASN A 186 8.52 -12.04 -14.90
C ASN A 186 8.22 -13.37 -14.17
N GLY A 187 7.43 -14.24 -14.80
CA GLY A 187 7.08 -15.57 -14.28
C GLY A 187 6.14 -15.55 -13.08
N SER A 188 5.46 -14.42 -12.85
CA SER A 188 4.47 -14.27 -11.78
C SER A 188 3.10 -14.79 -12.19
N ASP A 189 2.47 -15.57 -11.30
CA ASP A 189 1.08 -16.03 -11.46
C ASP A 189 0.07 -15.03 -10.89
N ILE A 190 0.49 -13.81 -10.58
CA ILE A 190 -0.40 -12.79 -10.03
C ILE A 190 -1.51 -12.47 -11.02
N THR A 191 -2.75 -12.61 -10.57
CA THR A 191 -3.91 -12.26 -11.38
C THR A 191 -4.13 -10.76 -11.38
N PHE A 192 -4.61 -10.23 -12.50
CA PHE A 192 -5.00 -8.83 -12.60
C PHE A 192 -6.32 -8.65 -13.34
N GLY A 193 -6.94 -7.49 -13.19
CA GLY A 193 -8.08 -7.04 -14.01
C GLY A 193 -7.87 -5.59 -14.41
N ILE A 194 -8.43 -5.19 -15.54
CA ILE A 194 -8.35 -3.82 -16.03
C ILE A 194 -9.72 -3.27 -16.41
N GLU A 195 -9.91 -1.98 -16.13
CA GLU A 195 -11.09 -1.21 -16.52
C GLU A 195 -10.59 -0.02 -17.36
N LEU A 196 -11.05 0.08 -18.61
CA LEU A 196 -10.61 1.05 -19.60
C LEU A 196 -11.78 1.98 -19.95
N GLU A 197 -11.75 3.18 -19.41
CA GLU A 197 -12.75 4.21 -19.72
C GLU A 197 -12.42 4.92 -21.04
N PHE A 198 -13.46 5.23 -21.81
CA PHE A 198 -13.34 5.99 -23.06
C PHE A 198 -14.56 6.89 -23.29
N VAL A 199 -14.37 7.95 -24.07
CA VAL A 199 -15.41 8.87 -24.54
C VAL A 199 -15.63 8.72 -26.04
N HIS A 200 -16.76 9.23 -26.54
CA HIS A 200 -17.12 9.36 -27.97
C HIS A 200 -17.28 8.06 -28.78
N GLY A 201 -16.71 6.92 -28.40
CA GLY A 201 -16.85 5.67 -29.14
C GLY A 201 -18.30 5.21 -29.21
N ASP A 202 -18.72 4.60 -30.33
CA ASP A 202 -20.04 3.97 -30.45
C ASP A 202 -20.07 2.68 -29.61
N SER A 203 -20.68 2.77 -28.43
CA SER A 203 -20.60 1.74 -27.41
C SER A 203 -21.26 0.44 -27.83
N ASP A 204 -22.37 0.52 -28.57
CA ASP A 204 -23.09 -0.66 -29.05
C ASP A 204 -22.35 -1.31 -30.23
N ALA A 205 -21.76 -0.52 -31.14
CA ALA A 205 -20.92 -1.07 -32.20
C ALA A 205 -19.65 -1.76 -31.65
N ILE A 206 -19.01 -1.18 -30.63
CA ILE A 206 -17.86 -1.80 -29.94
C ILE A 206 -18.27 -3.11 -29.30
N ALA A 207 -19.37 -3.12 -28.52
CA ALA A 207 -19.86 -4.33 -27.85
C ALA A 207 -20.23 -5.43 -28.85
N ALA A 208 -20.94 -5.07 -29.92
CA ALA A 208 -21.36 -6.00 -30.96
C ALA A 208 -20.17 -6.67 -31.66
N GLU A 209 -19.14 -5.91 -32.04
CA GLU A 209 -17.98 -6.48 -32.70
C GLU A 209 -17.16 -7.36 -31.74
N LEU A 210 -16.92 -6.90 -30.51
CA LEU A 210 -16.21 -7.71 -29.51
C LEU A 210 -16.99 -8.98 -29.15
N TYR A 211 -18.32 -8.95 -29.19
CA TYR A 211 -19.16 -10.14 -29.02
C TYR A 211 -19.01 -11.11 -30.19
N GLN A 212 -19.02 -10.62 -31.44
CA GLN A 212 -18.79 -11.45 -32.62
C GLN A 212 -17.40 -12.11 -32.61
N MET A 213 -16.39 -11.44 -32.05
CA MET A 213 -15.06 -12.03 -31.80
C MET A 213 -15.03 -13.03 -30.64
N GLY A 214 -16.12 -13.18 -29.89
CA GLY A 214 -16.20 -13.99 -28.69
C GLY A 214 -15.42 -13.41 -27.51
N ILE A 215 -15.10 -12.12 -27.51
CA ILE A 215 -14.36 -11.45 -26.43
C ILE A 215 -15.33 -10.92 -25.36
N CYS A 216 -16.39 -10.22 -25.78
CA CYS A 216 -17.43 -9.70 -24.89
C CYS A 216 -18.53 -10.73 -24.60
N GLY A 217 -19.15 -10.61 -23.43
CA GLY A 217 -20.27 -11.47 -23.03
C GLY A 217 -21.62 -11.07 -23.61
N ASN A 218 -21.77 -9.80 -24.01
CA ASN A 218 -23.00 -9.21 -24.54
C ASN A 218 -22.68 -8.41 -25.81
N ASP A 219 -23.63 -8.33 -26.74
CA ASP A 219 -23.54 -7.64 -28.03
C ASP A 219 -23.96 -6.15 -27.96
N SER A 220 -24.40 -5.67 -26.81
CA SER A 220 -24.71 -4.26 -26.56
C SER A 220 -24.12 -3.78 -25.24
N MET A 221 -24.01 -2.46 -25.07
CA MET A 221 -23.58 -1.87 -23.81
C MET A 221 -24.56 -2.24 -22.69
N SER A 222 -24.01 -2.73 -21.58
CA SER A 222 -24.79 -3.05 -20.38
C SER A 222 -24.96 -1.82 -19.48
N GLY A 223 -26.00 -1.83 -18.65
CA GLY A 223 -26.15 -0.83 -17.59
C GLY A 223 -25.01 -0.89 -16.57
N TYR A 224 -24.93 0.13 -15.72
CA TYR A 224 -23.95 0.19 -14.63
C TYR A 224 -24.10 -1.04 -13.71
N HIS A 225 -23.01 -1.77 -13.47
CA HIS A 225 -22.99 -3.04 -12.72
C HIS A 225 -23.90 -4.12 -13.32
N GLY A 226 -23.94 -4.19 -14.66
CA GLY A 226 -24.66 -5.22 -15.38
C GLY A 226 -24.18 -6.65 -15.07
N ARG A 227 -25.01 -7.64 -15.42
CA ARG A 227 -24.63 -9.06 -15.25
C ARG A 227 -23.49 -9.41 -16.19
N ARG A 228 -22.35 -9.84 -15.62
CA ARG A 228 -21.16 -10.25 -16.37
C ARG A 228 -21.19 -11.74 -16.72
N VAL A 229 -20.68 -12.08 -17.90
CA VAL A 229 -20.44 -13.47 -18.31
C VAL A 229 -19.04 -13.87 -17.82
N PRO A 230 -18.90 -14.94 -17.02
CA PRO A 230 -17.60 -15.38 -16.52
C PRO A 230 -16.59 -15.61 -17.66
N GLY A 231 -15.36 -15.11 -17.48
CA GLY A 231 -14.28 -15.26 -18.47
C GLY A 231 -14.41 -14.39 -19.72
N LYS A 232 -15.41 -13.50 -19.78
CA LYS A 232 -15.60 -12.56 -20.90
C LYS A 232 -15.42 -11.12 -20.44
N TRP A 233 -15.07 -10.27 -21.38
CA TRP A 233 -15.11 -8.82 -21.21
C TRP A 233 -16.56 -8.33 -21.14
N ALA A 234 -16.74 -7.16 -20.52
CA ALA A 234 -18.01 -6.44 -20.50
C ALA A 234 -17.76 -4.99 -20.92
N LEU A 235 -18.76 -4.38 -21.56
CA LEU A 235 -18.80 -2.96 -21.83
C LEU A 235 -20.00 -2.38 -21.06
N GLU A 236 -19.70 -1.55 -20.07
CA GLU A 236 -20.69 -0.98 -19.14
C GLU A 236 -20.81 0.54 -19.30
N ARG A 237 -22.00 1.07 -18.99
CA ARG A 237 -22.19 2.52 -18.81
C ARG A 237 -21.43 2.99 -17.58
N ASP A 238 -20.62 4.03 -17.76
CA ASP A 238 -20.05 4.81 -16.67
C ASP A 238 -20.56 6.27 -16.70
N GLY A 239 -21.05 6.76 -15.57
CA GLY A 239 -21.71 8.06 -15.47
C GLY A 239 -20.82 9.27 -15.72
N SER A 240 -19.49 9.11 -15.72
CA SER A 240 -18.53 10.19 -15.93
C SER A 240 -18.07 10.33 -17.39
N VAL A 241 -18.18 9.27 -18.20
CA VAL A 241 -17.68 9.22 -19.58
C VAL A 241 -18.73 8.83 -20.63
N THR A 242 -19.92 8.37 -20.20
CA THR A 242 -20.99 7.95 -21.12
C THR A 242 -22.00 9.07 -21.39
N SER A 243 -22.33 9.28 -22.67
CA SER A 243 -23.41 10.16 -23.12
C SER A 243 -24.23 9.49 -24.23
N GLY A 244 -25.51 9.23 -23.97
CA GLY A 244 -26.37 8.50 -24.91
C GLY A 244 -25.86 7.07 -25.14
N SER A 245 -25.59 6.71 -26.40
CA SER A 245 -24.98 5.44 -26.81
C SER A 245 -23.46 5.55 -27.04
N ARG A 246 -22.82 6.62 -26.56
CA ARG A 246 -21.39 6.88 -26.78
C ARG A 246 -20.60 6.96 -25.48
N GLY A 247 -19.37 6.45 -25.51
CA GLY A 247 -18.50 6.34 -24.34
C GLY A 247 -18.91 5.22 -23.39
N GLY A 248 -18.01 4.83 -22.49
CA GLY A 248 -18.26 3.73 -21.56
C GLY A 248 -16.97 3.22 -20.91
N GLU A 249 -17.10 2.08 -20.22
CA GLU A 249 -16.01 1.39 -19.56
C GLU A 249 -15.92 -0.06 -20.05
N LEU A 250 -14.76 -0.43 -20.60
CA LEU A 250 -14.41 -1.80 -20.98
C LEU A 250 -13.77 -2.51 -19.80
N ILE A 251 -14.38 -3.58 -19.32
CA ILE A 251 -14.02 -4.26 -18.09
C ILE A 251 -13.58 -5.69 -18.38
N SER A 252 -12.35 -6.02 -17.99
CA SER A 252 -11.80 -7.35 -18.24
C SER A 252 -12.38 -8.41 -17.29
N PRO A 253 -12.33 -9.70 -17.68
CA PRO A 253 -12.38 -10.78 -16.71
C PRO A 253 -11.12 -10.79 -15.84
N ILE A 254 -10.98 -11.76 -14.94
CA ILE A 254 -9.71 -12.00 -14.24
C ILE A 254 -8.70 -12.52 -15.28
N LEU A 255 -7.58 -11.81 -15.41
CA LEU A 255 -6.52 -12.06 -16.37
C LEU A 255 -5.26 -12.60 -15.68
N THR A 256 -4.41 -13.23 -16.48
CA THR A 256 -3.08 -13.77 -16.09
C THR A 256 -2.07 -13.42 -17.17
N ASP A 257 -0.77 -13.48 -16.84
CA ASP A 257 0.31 -13.17 -17.78
C ASP A 257 0.47 -14.26 -18.86
N THR A 258 -0.32 -14.13 -19.93
CA THR A 258 -0.31 -15.04 -21.07
C THR A 258 -0.28 -14.26 -22.38
N PRO A 259 0.36 -14.79 -23.44
CA PRO A 259 0.31 -14.18 -24.77
C PRO A 259 -1.11 -13.91 -25.26
N GLU A 260 -2.05 -14.80 -24.95
CA GLU A 260 -3.46 -14.69 -25.32
C GLU A 260 -4.13 -13.51 -24.63
N THR A 261 -3.82 -13.27 -23.35
CA THR A 261 -4.32 -12.11 -22.59
C THR A 261 -3.85 -10.82 -23.23
N TRP A 262 -2.56 -10.68 -23.50
CA TRP A 262 -1.99 -9.47 -24.11
C TRP A 262 -2.53 -9.25 -25.52
N ARG A 263 -2.57 -10.28 -26.39
CA ARG A 263 -3.22 -10.16 -27.72
C ARG A 263 -4.69 -9.76 -27.63
N THR A 264 -5.41 -10.20 -26.60
CA THR A 264 -6.82 -9.81 -26.39
C THR A 264 -6.94 -8.35 -25.99
N ILE A 265 -6.06 -7.85 -25.11
CA ILE A 265 -6.02 -6.43 -24.72
C ILE A 265 -5.76 -5.54 -25.94
N GLU A 266 -4.78 -5.90 -26.78
CA GLU A 266 -4.51 -5.17 -28.03
C GLU A 266 -5.75 -5.10 -28.93
N LYS A 267 -6.40 -6.25 -29.17
CA LYS A 267 -7.64 -6.31 -29.99
C LYS A 267 -8.76 -5.46 -29.41
N VAL A 268 -8.95 -5.46 -28.08
CA VAL A 268 -9.96 -4.63 -27.42
C VAL A 268 -9.69 -3.15 -27.66
N CYS A 269 -8.44 -2.71 -27.53
CA CYS A 269 -8.05 -1.33 -27.82
C CYS A 269 -8.26 -0.96 -29.30
N ASP A 270 -7.90 -1.86 -30.21
CA ASP A 270 -8.06 -1.63 -31.66
C ASP A 270 -9.52 -1.50 -32.08
N VAL A 271 -10.40 -2.39 -31.59
CA VAL A 271 -11.84 -2.32 -31.86
C VAL A 271 -12.43 -1.03 -31.28
N ALA A 272 -12.08 -0.68 -30.04
CA ALA A 272 -12.54 0.56 -29.42
C ALA A 272 -12.16 1.78 -30.27
N LYS A 273 -10.88 1.92 -30.65
CA LYS A 273 -10.40 3.03 -31.49
C LYS A 273 -11.10 3.07 -32.85
N ARG A 274 -11.31 1.91 -33.48
CA ARG A 274 -11.95 1.83 -34.81
C ARG A 274 -13.39 2.33 -34.81
N HIS A 275 -14.10 2.15 -33.70
CA HIS A 275 -15.45 2.69 -33.48
C HIS A 275 -15.46 4.07 -32.82
N GLY A 276 -14.35 4.79 -32.89
CA GLY A 276 -14.26 6.21 -32.51
C GLY A 276 -14.07 6.46 -31.02
N ALA A 277 -13.69 5.45 -30.22
CA ALA A 277 -13.33 5.65 -28.83
C ALA A 277 -12.08 6.55 -28.71
N GLN A 278 -12.16 7.51 -27.80
CA GLN A 278 -11.08 8.42 -27.48
C GLN A 278 -10.90 8.48 -25.96
N VAL A 279 -9.76 9.00 -25.52
CA VAL A 279 -9.48 9.22 -24.10
C VAL A 279 -9.15 10.68 -23.85
N ASN A 280 -9.46 11.15 -22.65
CA ASN A 280 -9.16 12.51 -22.21
C ASN A 280 -8.99 12.54 -20.68
N PHE A 281 -8.89 13.72 -20.07
CA PHE A 281 -8.72 13.84 -18.62
C PHE A 281 -9.91 13.36 -17.77
N GLN A 282 -11.07 13.08 -18.39
CA GLN A 282 -12.21 12.47 -17.70
C GLN A 282 -12.03 10.96 -17.55
N THR A 283 -11.31 10.33 -18.46
CA THR A 283 -11.13 8.87 -18.49
C THR A 283 -10.06 8.40 -17.51
N GLY A 284 -10.35 7.32 -16.79
CA GLY A 284 -9.44 6.55 -15.93
C GLY A 284 -9.03 5.20 -16.55
N GLY A 285 -7.89 4.69 -16.11
CA GLY A 285 -7.46 3.32 -16.37
C GLY A 285 -7.26 2.60 -15.04
N HIS A 286 -8.16 1.72 -14.65
CA HIS A 286 -8.09 1.07 -13.35
C HIS A 286 -7.43 -0.30 -13.48
N VAL A 287 -6.49 -0.59 -12.59
CA VAL A 287 -5.84 -1.91 -12.52
C VAL A 287 -6.12 -2.53 -11.16
N HIS A 288 -6.78 -3.69 -11.17
CA HIS A 288 -6.99 -4.52 -10.00
C HIS A 288 -5.93 -5.60 -9.92
N ILE A 289 -5.24 -5.72 -8.79
CA ILE A 289 -4.23 -6.77 -8.55
C ILE A 289 -4.74 -7.72 -7.47
N GLY A 290 -4.70 -9.02 -7.74
CA GLY A 290 -5.06 -10.07 -6.79
C GLY A 290 -4.19 -10.00 -5.53
N ALA A 291 -4.83 -9.88 -4.36
CA ALA A 291 -4.11 -9.69 -3.10
C ALA A 291 -4.00 -10.97 -2.26
N SER A 292 -4.87 -11.96 -2.47
CA SER A 292 -5.01 -13.16 -1.61
C SER A 292 -3.73 -13.92 -1.36
N GLU A 293 -2.90 -14.14 -2.39
CA GLU A 293 -1.66 -14.91 -2.26
C GLU A 293 -0.47 -14.02 -1.89
N ALA A 294 -0.31 -12.90 -2.59
CA ALA A 294 0.86 -12.03 -2.44
C ALA A 294 0.82 -11.19 -1.14
N LEU A 295 -0.37 -10.74 -0.74
CA LEU A 295 -0.62 -9.89 0.44
C LEU A 295 -1.56 -10.61 1.41
N ASP A 296 -1.24 -11.87 1.70
CA ASP A 296 -1.91 -12.73 2.68
C ASP A 296 -2.05 -12.08 4.09
N GLY A 297 -2.35 -12.89 5.11
CA GLY A 297 -2.46 -12.41 6.49
C GLY A 297 -1.19 -11.79 7.08
N LYS A 298 -0.05 -11.78 6.37
CA LYS A 298 1.23 -11.30 6.87
C LYS A 298 1.28 -9.79 6.91
N LYS A 299 1.18 -9.26 8.14
CA LYS A 299 1.24 -7.84 8.46
C LYS A 299 2.42 -7.10 7.82
N GLN A 300 3.59 -7.75 7.72
CA GLN A 300 4.79 -7.12 7.19
C GLN A 300 4.72 -6.86 5.67
N ARG A 301 4.03 -7.72 4.91
CA ARG A 301 3.81 -7.52 3.46
C ARG A 301 2.95 -6.28 3.23
N TRP A 302 1.87 -6.14 4.01
CA TRP A 302 1.03 -4.94 4.00
C TRP A 302 1.76 -3.67 4.41
N ARG A 303 2.58 -3.73 5.47
CA ARG A 303 3.39 -2.59 5.89
C ARG A 303 4.32 -2.10 4.78
N ARG A 304 4.92 -3.01 4.02
CA ARG A 304 5.74 -2.64 2.86
C ARG A 304 4.90 -2.03 1.76
N LEU A 305 3.74 -2.58 1.44
CA LEU A 305 2.82 -1.99 0.46
C LEU A 305 2.44 -0.55 0.84
N PHE A 306 2.04 -0.32 2.09
CA PHE A 306 1.68 1.01 2.56
C PHE A 306 2.87 1.99 2.52
N LYS A 307 4.07 1.53 2.91
CA LYS A 307 5.30 2.33 2.77
C LYS A 307 5.58 2.71 1.33
N MET A 308 5.44 1.77 0.38
CA MET A 308 5.60 2.07 -1.04
C MET A 308 4.51 3.02 -1.55
N GLY A 309 3.25 2.83 -1.13
CA GLY A 309 2.13 3.71 -1.49
C GLY A 309 2.34 5.15 -1.01
N ALA A 310 2.82 5.35 0.21
CA ALA A 310 3.17 6.67 0.73
C ALA A 310 4.45 7.24 0.10
N GLY A 311 5.46 6.39 -0.10
CA GLY A 311 6.80 6.81 -0.53
C GLY A 311 6.93 7.06 -2.03
N PHE A 312 6.06 6.51 -2.87
CA PHE A 312 6.20 6.62 -4.33
C PHE A 312 5.01 7.32 -5.01
N GLU A 313 4.13 8.00 -4.26
CA GLU A 313 2.92 8.59 -4.84
C GLU A 313 3.23 9.63 -5.92
N GLN A 314 4.23 10.49 -5.74
CA GLN A 314 4.62 11.47 -6.79
C GLN A 314 5.05 10.76 -8.08
N VAL A 315 5.85 9.69 -7.97
CA VAL A 315 6.29 8.91 -9.14
C VAL A 315 5.10 8.17 -9.75
N TYR A 316 4.20 7.62 -8.94
CA TYR A 316 2.96 7.01 -9.42
C TYR A 316 2.08 8.02 -10.18
N LYS A 317 1.97 9.27 -9.73
CA LYS A 317 1.32 10.35 -10.51
C LYS A 317 2.00 10.57 -11.85
N ARG A 318 3.35 10.60 -11.89
CA ARG A 318 4.09 10.76 -13.14
C ARG A 318 3.87 9.60 -14.11
N ILE A 319 3.88 8.36 -13.63
CA ILE A 319 3.54 7.17 -14.44
C ILE A 319 2.10 7.28 -14.96
N SER A 320 1.18 7.72 -14.10
CA SER A 320 -0.25 7.83 -14.38
C SER A 320 -0.62 8.83 -15.48
N GLY A 321 0.30 9.71 -15.89
CA GLY A 321 0.05 10.68 -16.97
C GLY A 321 -0.33 10.06 -18.32
N GLY A 322 0.01 8.78 -18.53
CA GLY A 322 -0.40 8.01 -19.71
C GLY A 322 -0.08 8.72 -21.02
N GLU A 323 -1.00 8.64 -21.99
CA GLU A 323 -0.84 9.33 -23.28
C GLU A 323 -1.18 10.82 -23.23
N GLN A 324 -1.72 11.32 -22.10
CA GLN A 324 -2.00 12.74 -21.89
C GLN A 324 -0.79 13.53 -21.37
N GLY A 325 0.33 12.86 -21.05
CA GLY A 325 1.59 13.50 -20.64
C GLY A 325 1.60 14.07 -19.22
N VAL A 326 0.46 14.07 -18.52
CA VAL A 326 0.31 14.60 -17.16
C VAL A 326 -0.84 13.92 -16.44
N PHE A 327 -0.69 13.71 -15.13
CA PHE A 327 -1.73 13.11 -14.29
C PHE A 327 -3.03 13.93 -14.30
N ARG A 328 -4.17 13.27 -14.52
CA ARG A 328 -5.50 13.91 -14.56
C ARG A 328 -5.93 14.55 -13.25
N GLY A 329 -5.49 14.00 -12.12
CA GLY A 329 -5.90 14.45 -10.79
C GLY A 329 -7.41 14.39 -10.54
N GLY A 330 -7.88 15.20 -9.59
CA GLY A 330 -9.30 15.35 -9.27
C GLY A 330 -9.86 14.35 -8.25
N HIS A 331 -11.15 14.50 -7.97
CA HIS A 331 -11.86 13.71 -6.95
C HIS A 331 -11.76 12.21 -7.24
N TYR A 332 -11.95 11.82 -8.50
CA TYR A 332 -11.84 10.45 -8.99
C TYR A 332 -10.39 9.98 -9.17
N ALA A 333 -9.39 10.59 -8.51
CA ALA A 333 -8.02 10.09 -8.42
C ALA A 333 -7.30 10.73 -7.23
N ALA A 334 -8.00 10.94 -6.10
CA ALA A 334 -7.45 11.64 -4.96
C ALA A 334 -6.24 10.90 -4.35
N SER A 335 -5.30 11.67 -3.78
CA SER A 335 -4.13 11.14 -3.07
C SER A 335 -4.54 10.03 -2.09
N SER A 336 -3.70 9.01 -1.96
CA SER A 336 -3.84 7.91 -1.01
C SER A 336 -2.77 7.95 0.09
N GLU A 337 -1.93 8.99 0.14
CA GLU A 337 -0.82 9.10 1.10
C GLU A 337 -1.31 9.05 2.55
N ASP A 338 -2.40 9.75 2.87
CA ASP A 338 -3.04 9.76 4.19
C ASP A 338 -3.43 8.34 4.65
N LEU A 339 -4.07 7.59 3.75
CA LEU A 339 -4.49 6.21 4.01
C LEU A 339 -3.31 5.26 4.14
N ASN A 340 -2.29 5.42 3.29
CA ASN A 340 -1.08 4.62 3.37
C ASN A 340 -0.32 4.90 4.69
N ARG A 341 -0.19 6.16 5.10
CA ARG A 341 0.40 6.53 6.41
C ARG A 341 -0.40 5.95 7.58
N THR A 342 -1.72 5.99 7.50
CA THR A 342 -2.60 5.31 8.46
C THR A 342 -2.32 3.80 8.48
N GLY A 343 -2.19 3.17 7.31
CA GLY A 343 -1.88 1.75 7.17
C GLY A 343 -0.52 1.33 7.76
N ILE A 344 0.49 2.20 7.68
CA ILE A 344 1.82 1.97 8.27
C ILE A 344 1.74 1.82 9.79
N VAL A 345 0.93 2.65 10.46
CA VAL A 345 0.86 2.68 11.94
C VAL A 345 -0.30 1.85 12.50
N MET A 346 -1.29 1.52 11.69
CA MET A 346 -2.45 0.71 12.07
C MET A 346 -2.03 -0.65 12.66
N ARG A 347 -2.73 -1.04 13.73
CA ARG A 347 -2.71 -2.41 14.24
C ARG A 347 -3.41 -3.34 13.23
N LEU A 348 -2.61 -4.12 12.51
CA LEU A 348 -3.13 -5.12 11.59
C LEU A 348 -3.63 -6.36 12.35
N PRO A 349 -4.74 -6.98 11.91
CA PRO A 349 -5.32 -8.15 12.56
C PRO A 349 -4.37 -9.35 12.55
N GLY A 350 -4.52 -10.24 13.54
CA GLY A 350 -3.75 -11.50 13.61
C GLY A 350 -4.12 -12.46 12.48
N GLU A 351 -3.25 -13.44 12.22
CA GLU A 351 -3.27 -14.32 11.03
C GLU A 351 -4.46 -15.28 10.92
N GLY A 352 -5.36 -15.32 11.93
CA GLY A 352 -6.35 -16.38 12.11
C GLY A 352 -7.49 -16.50 11.08
N ASP A 353 -7.66 -15.56 10.15
CA ASP A 353 -8.56 -15.69 8.98
C ASP A 353 -8.26 -14.60 7.93
N THR A 354 -7.80 -15.00 6.74
CA THR A 354 -7.46 -14.07 5.65
C THR A 354 -8.70 -13.31 5.13
N SER A 355 -9.90 -13.91 5.19
CA SER A 355 -11.14 -13.25 4.76
C SER A 355 -11.53 -12.09 5.69
N ASP A 356 -11.43 -12.30 7.01
CA ASP A 356 -11.61 -11.23 8.01
C ASP A 356 -10.50 -10.19 7.90
N PHE A 357 -9.26 -10.62 7.64
CA PHE A 357 -8.12 -9.73 7.47
C PHE A 357 -8.36 -8.67 6.37
N PHE A 358 -8.70 -9.11 5.15
CA PHE A 358 -9.00 -8.20 4.03
C PHE A 358 -10.20 -7.29 4.32
N SER A 359 -11.23 -7.85 4.95
CA SER A 359 -12.45 -7.11 5.30
C SER A 359 -12.17 -5.99 6.31
N ARG A 360 -11.25 -6.21 7.25
CA ARG A 360 -10.81 -5.20 8.22
C ARG A 360 -10.01 -4.08 7.56
N ILE A 361 -9.07 -4.40 6.66
CA ILE A 361 -8.34 -3.39 5.90
C ILE A 361 -9.31 -2.56 5.06
N SER A 362 -10.20 -3.22 4.32
CA SER A 362 -11.24 -2.54 3.55
C SER A 362 -12.10 -1.62 4.41
N ARG A 363 -12.45 -2.00 5.64
CA ARG A 363 -13.29 -1.18 6.52
C ARG A 363 -12.57 0.05 7.07
N ARG A 364 -11.27 -0.07 7.38
CA ARG A 364 -10.48 1.03 7.97
C ARG A 364 -9.88 1.96 6.92
N LEU A 365 -9.43 1.42 5.80
CA LEU A 365 -8.72 2.16 4.75
C LEU A 365 -9.50 2.28 3.44
N GLY A 366 -10.61 1.56 3.29
CA GLY A 366 -11.41 1.60 2.07
C GLY A 366 -12.12 2.94 1.94
N GLN A 367 -11.55 3.81 1.10
CA GLN A 367 -12.21 5.00 0.64
C GLN A 367 -12.23 4.96 -0.88
N LYS A 368 -13.43 5.05 -1.44
CA LYS A 368 -13.60 5.19 -2.88
C LYS A 368 -12.82 6.42 -3.36
N TYR A 369 -12.46 6.36 -4.63
CA TYR A 369 -11.88 7.49 -5.32
C TYR A 369 -10.45 7.90 -4.92
N ARG A 370 -9.70 6.97 -4.32
CA ARG A 370 -8.27 7.11 -4.02
C ARG A 370 -7.41 6.51 -5.12
N MET A 371 -6.16 6.99 -5.28
CA MET A 371 -5.21 6.49 -6.29
C MET A 371 -4.84 5.02 -6.06
N ILE A 372 -4.67 4.63 -4.80
CA ILE A 372 -4.64 3.24 -4.33
C ILE A 372 -5.89 3.06 -3.47
N ASN A 373 -6.80 2.20 -3.90
CA ASN A 373 -8.07 1.96 -3.24
C ASN A 373 -8.12 0.54 -2.67
N PHE A 374 -8.43 0.46 -1.37
CA PHE A 374 -8.53 -0.78 -0.61
C PHE A 374 -9.96 -1.29 -0.44
N THR A 375 -10.97 -0.54 -0.91
CA THR A 375 -12.39 -0.95 -0.88
C THR A 375 -12.63 -2.30 -1.56
N PRO A 376 -12.01 -2.60 -2.72
CA PRO A 376 -12.22 -3.89 -3.38
C PRO A 376 -11.66 -5.10 -2.61
N LEU A 377 -10.88 -4.91 -1.55
CA LEU A 377 -10.45 -6.02 -0.69
C LEU A 377 -11.61 -6.70 0.04
N GLY A 378 -12.70 -5.97 0.34
CA GLY A 378 -13.87 -6.56 1.01
C GLY A 378 -14.58 -7.58 0.12
N SER A 379 -14.71 -7.28 -1.17
CA SER A 379 -15.55 -8.03 -2.12
C SER A 379 -14.77 -8.81 -3.19
N LYS A 380 -13.79 -8.17 -3.85
CA LYS A 380 -13.00 -8.77 -4.95
C LYS A 380 -11.68 -9.39 -4.48
N LYS A 381 -11.23 -9.09 -3.24
CA LYS A 381 -9.90 -9.45 -2.70
C LYS A 381 -8.74 -8.92 -3.56
N THR A 382 -8.89 -7.70 -4.08
CA THR A 382 -7.88 -7.02 -4.91
C THR A 382 -7.49 -5.66 -4.32
N VAL A 383 -6.24 -5.23 -4.55
CA VAL A 383 -5.86 -3.81 -4.44
C VAL A 383 -6.12 -3.14 -5.78
N GLU A 384 -6.81 -2.00 -5.77
CA GLU A 384 -7.11 -1.24 -6.99
C GLU A 384 -6.17 -0.05 -7.13
N PHE A 385 -5.51 0.03 -8.27
CA PHE A 385 -4.68 1.14 -8.72
C PHE A 385 -5.48 1.96 -9.72
N ARG A 386 -6.05 3.06 -9.22
CA ARG A 386 -7.03 3.89 -9.93
C ARG A 386 -6.44 5.21 -10.44
N GLY A 387 -5.18 5.46 -10.12
CA GLY A 387 -4.47 6.68 -10.44
C GLY A 387 -4.21 6.83 -11.93
N PHE A 388 -4.08 5.74 -12.69
CA PHE A 388 -3.74 5.87 -14.10
C PHE A 388 -4.82 6.62 -14.88
N ASN A 389 -4.40 7.49 -15.79
CA ASN A 389 -5.28 8.08 -16.78
C ASN A 389 -5.80 6.99 -17.73
N GLY A 390 -6.97 7.22 -18.30
CA GLY A 390 -7.52 6.38 -19.35
C GLY A 390 -6.59 6.37 -20.56
N THR A 391 -6.40 5.19 -21.13
CA THR A 391 -5.62 5.03 -22.35
C THR A 391 -6.12 3.86 -23.17
N LEU A 392 -6.00 3.98 -24.49
CA LEU A 392 -6.20 2.87 -25.43
C LEU A 392 -4.89 2.44 -26.09
N THR A 393 -3.74 2.80 -25.51
CA THR A 393 -2.41 2.41 -26.02
C THR A 393 -1.90 1.17 -25.28
N PRO A 394 -1.80 0.00 -25.93
CA PRO A 394 -1.50 -1.27 -25.25
C PRO A 394 -0.20 -1.26 -24.45
N GLY A 395 0.86 -0.62 -24.95
CA GLY A 395 2.12 -0.46 -24.22
C GLY A 395 1.96 0.31 -22.91
N VAL A 396 1.15 1.37 -22.88
CA VAL A 396 0.89 2.14 -21.65
C VAL A 396 0.05 1.33 -20.67
N ILE A 397 -0.96 0.60 -21.16
CA ILE A 397 -1.76 -0.33 -20.31
C ILE A 397 -0.85 -1.39 -19.69
N GLN A 398 0.04 -1.98 -20.49
CA GLN A 398 1.01 -2.97 -20.01
C GLN A 398 1.95 -2.39 -18.95
N ALA A 399 2.45 -1.18 -19.14
CA ALA A 399 3.26 -0.47 -18.13
C ALA A 399 2.49 -0.25 -16.82
N ASN A 400 1.20 0.13 -16.90
CA ASN A 400 0.34 0.33 -15.73
C ASN A 400 0.15 -0.99 -14.95
N VAL A 401 -0.12 -2.10 -15.66
CA VAL A 401 -0.23 -3.43 -15.06
C VAL A 401 1.09 -3.86 -14.43
N LYS A 402 2.22 -3.68 -15.12
CA LYS A 402 3.57 -3.96 -14.59
C LYS A 402 3.83 -3.21 -13.29
N PHE A 403 3.55 -1.90 -13.25
CA PHE A 403 3.75 -1.08 -12.04
C PHE A 403 2.87 -1.54 -10.89
N ALA A 404 1.57 -1.73 -11.12
CA ALA A 404 0.63 -2.18 -10.10
C ALA A 404 0.99 -3.57 -9.55
N ALA A 405 1.30 -4.52 -10.42
CA ALA A 405 1.74 -5.86 -10.05
C ALA A 405 3.09 -5.82 -9.30
N GLY A 406 4.05 -5.04 -9.79
CA GLY A 406 5.38 -4.89 -9.18
C GLY A 406 5.32 -4.30 -7.76
N MET A 407 4.41 -3.35 -7.50
CA MET A 407 4.16 -2.84 -6.15
C MET A 407 3.71 -3.95 -5.19
N VAL A 408 2.82 -4.83 -5.64
CA VAL A 408 2.32 -5.96 -4.82
C VAL A 408 3.38 -7.06 -4.66
N LEU A 409 4.07 -7.42 -5.73
CA LEU A 409 5.12 -8.46 -5.73
C LEU A 409 6.36 -8.02 -4.94
N SER A 410 6.73 -6.74 -4.98
CA SER A 410 7.82 -6.21 -4.18
C SER A 410 7.46 -6.19 -2.68
N ALA A 411 6.20 -5.94 -2.35
CA ALA A 411 5.72 -6.06 -0.97
C ALA A 411 5.81 -7.51 -0.46
N GLU A 412 5.60 -8.50 -1.32
CA GLU A 412 5.80 -9.90 -0.99
C GLU A 412 7.29 -10.20 -0.71
N ARG A 413 8.19 -9.83 -1.63
CA ARG A 413 9.58 -10.31 -1.66
C ARG A 413 10.57 -9.49 -0.82
N SER A 414 10.50 -8.15 -0.86
CA SER A 414 11.53 -7.27 -0.32
C SER A 414 11.62 -7.36 1.21
N ARG A 415 12.64 -8.05 1.75
CA ARG A 415 12.76 -8.32 3.19
C ARG A 415 14.19 -8.09 3.68
N LEU A 416 14.33 -7.60 4.91
CA LEU A 416 15.66 -7.38 5.52
C LEU A 416 16.29 -8.65 6.06
N ARG A 417 15.47 -9.61 6.51
CA ARG A 417 15.92 -10.81 7.19
C ARG A 417 15.46 -12.05 6.46
N SER A 418 16.30 -13.08 6.50
CA SER A 418 15.92 -14.43 6.09
C SER A 418 14.93 -15.02 7.10
N THR A 419 14.09 -15.93 6.63
CA THR A 419 13.31 -16.85 7.46
C THR A 419 13.91 -18.25 7.37
N GLU A 420 13.47 -19.19 8.22
CA GLU A 420 13.83 -20.61 8.08
C GLU A 420 13.51 -21.16 6.68
N SER A 421 12.46 -20.62 6.05
CA SER A 421 11.98 -21.03 4.72
C SER A 421 12.64 -20.29 3.54
N LEU A 422 13.19 -19.09 3.75
CA LEU A 422 13.60 -18.21 2.65
C LEU A 422 14.81 -17.33 3.01
N VAL A 423 15.86 -17.42 2.20
CA VAL A 423 17.04 -16.54 2.31
C VAL A 423 16.75 -15.19 1.67
N SER A 424 17.04 -14.10 2.38
CA SER A 424 17.00 -12.75 1.81
C SER A 424 18.29 -12.47 1.04
N THR A 425 18.17 -12.15 -0.25
CA THR A 425 19.30 -11.72 -1.09
C THR A 425 19.73 -10.30 -0.75
N ASP A 426 20.92 -9.88 -1.19
CA ASP A 426 21.36 -8.49 -0.99
C ASP A 426 20.48 -7.51 -1.76
N SER A 427 19.99 -7.89 -2.94
CA SER A 427 18.99 -7.13 -3.70
C SER A 427 17.68 -6.96 -2.90
N ASP A 428 17.19 -8.01 -2.23
CA ASP A 428 15.98 -7.95 -1.40
C ASP A 428 16.16 -7.00 -0.21
N LYS A 429 17.31 -7.06 0.47
CA LYS A 429 17.65 -6.15 1.59
C LYS A 429 17.73 -4.70 1.10
N LYS A 430 18.35 -4.47 -0.05
CA LYS A 430 18.48 -3.14 -0.64
C LYS A 430 17.12 -2.55 -0.99
N ARG A 431 16.24 -3.31 -1.65
CA ARG A 431 14.85 -2.88 -1.92
C ARG A 431 14.12 -2.60 -0.61
N ALA A 432 14.25 -3.46 0.41
CA ALA A 432 13.64 -3.24 1.72
C ALA A 432 14.15 -1.97 2.43
N ASN A 433 15.43 -1.64 2.31
CA ASN A 433 15.99 -0.38 2.84
C ASN A 433 15.37 0.84 2.16
N ILE A 434 15.26 0.83 0.83
CA ILE A 434 14.59 1.91 0.08
C ILE A 434 13.13 2.03 0.53
N ILE A 435 12.39 0.92 0.67
CA ILE A 435 11.01 0.93 1.17
C ILE A 435 10.92 1.53 2.57
N ASN A 436 11.89 1.25 3.45
CA ASN A 436 11.90 1.78 4.81
C ASN A 436 12.18 3.29 4.87
N ALA A 437 12.90 3.84 3.88
CA ALA A 437 13.11 5.27 3.69
C ALA A 437 11.93 5.99 2.99
N TYR A 438 10.69 5.48 3.15
CA TYR A 438 9.51 6.01 2.44
C TYR A 438 9.26 7.51 2.65
N GLU A 439 9.70 8.09 3.77
CA GLU A 439 9.55 9.53 4.05
C GLU A 439 10.41 10.40 3.12
N GLU A 440 11.50 9.85 2.60
CA GLU A 440 12.42 10.55 1.70
C GLU A 440 12.06 10.33 0.22
N ASN A 441 11.32 9.27 -0.09
CA ASN A 441 11.14 8.83 -1.47
C ASN A 441 10.08 9.63 -2.24
N ASN A 442 9.13 10.28 -1.55
CA ASN A 442 7.94 10.88 -2.18
C ASN A 442 8.21 12.26 -2.79
N GLN A 443 9.30 12.39 -3.55
CA GLN A 443 9.80 13.63 -4.13
C GLN A 443 9.60 13.67 -5.64
N ARG A 444 9.56 14.88 -6.21
CA ARG A 444 9.51 15.11 -7.67
C ARG A 444 10.91 15.19 -8.26
N SER A 445 11.68 14.10 -8.17
CA SER A 445 13.08 14.05 -8.60
C SER A 445 13.38 12.79 -9.44
N ASN A 446 14.48 12.84 -10.18
CA ASN A 446 15.00 11.66 -10.90
C ASN A 446 15.44 10.57 -9.90
N GLU A 447 16.00 10.96 -8.76
CA GLU A 447 16.34 10.02 -7.68
C GLU A 447 15.14 9.24 -7.16
N ALA A 448 13.99 9.91 -6.96
CA ALA A 448 12.75 9.24 -6.56
C ALA A 448 12.27 8.24 -7.62
N ILE A 449 12.43 8.57 -8.91
CA ILE A 449 12.11 7.66 -10.02
C ILE A 449 13.02 6.44 -9.98
N MET A 450 14.34 6.63 -9.86
CA MET A 450 15.30 5.53 -9.76
C MET A 450 14.97 4.60 -8.59
N ARG A 451 14.76 5.17 -7.39
CA ARG A 451 14.37 4.40 -6.19
C ARG A 451 13.07 3.63 -6.39
N THR A 452 12.08 4.23 -7.06
CA THR A 452 10.80 3.56 -7.36
C THR A 452 11.00 2.39 -8.33
N LEU A 453 11.69 2.60 -9.45
CA LEU A 453 11.96 1.55 -10.44
C LEU A 453 12.79 0.41 -9.83
N ASP A 454 13.76 0.76 -9.00
CA ASP A 454 14.57 -0.20 -8.26
C ASP A 454 13.75 -0.99 -7.25
N VAL A 455 12.78 -0.40 -6.56
CA VAL A 455 11.96 -1.20 -5.63
C VAL A 455 10.94 -2.07 -6.36
N VAL A 456 10.31 -1.56 -7.41
CA VAL A 456 9.16 -2.20 -8.06
C VAL A 456 9.59 -3.33 -9.01
N PHE A 457 10.77 -3.25 -9.62
CA PHE A 457 11.20 -4.19 -10.66
C PHE A 457 12.56 -4.83 -10.40
N SER A 458 12.69 -6.11 -10.76
CA SER A 458 13.95 -6.87 -10.71
C SER A 458 14.67 -6.94 -12.06
N ARG A 459 13.94 -6.90 -13.19
CA ARG A 459 14.56 -6.88 -14.52
C ARG A 459 14.75 -5.46 -15.02
N LYS A 460 15.88 -5.18 -15.65
CA LYS A 460 16.15 -3.87 -16.26
C LYS A 460 15.16 -3.54 -17.36
N GLU A 461 14.74 -4.53 -18.16
CA GLU A 461 13.75 -4.34 -19.22
C GLU A 461 12.38 -3.88 -18.69
N ASP A 462 11.95 -4.36 -17.52
CA ASP A 462 10.69 -3.93 -16.89
C ASP A 462 10.80 -2.47 -16.40
N LYS A 463 11.98 -2.11 -15.86
CA LYS A 463 12.27 -0.72 -15.49
C LYS A 463 12.23 0.20 -16.70
N GLN A 464 12.87 -0.20 -17.80
CA GLN A 464 12.90 0.58 -19.04
C GLN A 464 11.50 0.71 -19.67
N HIS A 465 10.66 -0.33 -19.59
CA HIS A 465 9.28 -0.25 -20.04
C HIS A 465 8.54 0.87 -19.30
N VAL A 466 8.52 0.87 -17.96
CA VAL A 466 7.84 1.93 -17.20
C VAL A 466 8.53 3.28 -17.37
N LEU A 467 9.86 3.31 -17.45
CA LEU A 467 10.63 4.52 -17.73
C LEU A 467 10.24 5.14 -19.09
N SER A 468 9.87 4.33 -20.09
CA SER A 468 9.41 4.84 -21.39
C SER A 468 8.10 5.62 -21.32
N VAL A 469 7.26 5.35 -20.32
CA VAL A 469 6.06 6.13 -20.01
C VAL A 469 6.44 7.38 -19.21
N ILE A 470 7.29 7.23 -18.19
CA ILE A 470 7.77 8.34 -17.35
C ILE A 470 8.51 9.41 -18.18
N ALA A 471 9.30 9.00 -19.18
CA ALA A 471 10.05 9.87 -20.07
C ALA A 471 9.16 10.79 -20.91
N LYS A 472 7.93 10.35 -21.21
CA LYS A 472 6.93 11.11 -21.95
C LYS A 472 6.04 11.97 -21.05
N ASN A 473 6.13 11.77 -19.73
CA ASN A 473 5.26 12.41 -18.76
C ASN A 473 5.98 13.46 -17.92
N SER A 474 5.26 14.53 -17.62
CA SER A 474 5.68 15.60 -16.72
C SER A 474 5.08 15.43 -15.33
N TRP A 475 5.72 16.03 -14.32
CA TRP A 475 5.12 16.16 -12.99
C TRP A 475 3.82 16.97 -13.06
N SER A 476 2.79 16.57 -12.31
CA SER A 476 1.53 17.32 -12.22
C SER A 476 1.77 18.75 -11.72
N ARG A 477 1.21 19.74 -12.39
CA ARG A 477 1.18 21.12 -11.87
C ARG A 477 0.28 21.16 -10.63
N HIS A 478 0.73 21.84 -9.58
CA HIS A 478 -0.01 21.97 -8.32
C HIS A 478 -1.26 22.84 -8.48
#